data_AF-A0AAX2H0J2-F1
#
_entry.id   AF-A0AAX2H0J2-F1
#
_cell.length_a   1.000
_cell.length_b   1.000
_cell.length_c   1.000
_cell.angle_alpha   90.00
_cell.angle_beta   90.00
_cell.angle_gamma   90.00
#
_symmetry.space_group_name_H-M   'P 1'
#
loop_
_entity.id
_entity.type
_entity.pdbx_description
1 polymer ?
#
loop_
_entity_poly.entity_id
_entity_poly.type
_entity_poly.pdbx_seq_one_letter_code
_entity_poly.pdbx_strand_id
1 'polypeptide(L)'
;MSRIRILLLSVSLCISSVIVAQTALKQSIFLDTKSEAFKKGILELKEYSNYEVYLTLQRNLKSGNSAAINSDLVKQAYVTKRVALAPGKYVIDNDIQRFEFEIDNNNQFIGEGHYVNKRKNLKSNYIFDAGRLKEIQIFNSEGRLRKKDVFKGNIIEGTVYGYGGKVEQRIETHTDMNPGMNQLVITYHKNGKPSKEVNSMKNITKEYYQNGKVKLEMINSRERTTYEPDGKLSEKWYVTEKGNCKEVYIKGVITEKSCENRETGETTVETYKNGKLTGSTVTNTRKKEVKTYDATKKLLNTKQL
;
A
#
# COMPACT_ATOMS: atom_id res chain seq x y z
N MET A 1 28.59 -79.96 -10.12
CA MET A 1 27.81 -78.81 -10.63
C MET A 1 26.91 -78.31 -9.51
N SER A 2 27.34 -77.29 -8.75
CA SER A 2 26.52 -76.65 -7.72
C SER A 2 26.21 -75.23 -8.17
N ARG A 3 24.93 -74.95 -8.43
CA ARG A 3 24.43 -73.61 -8.78
C ARG A 3 23.79 -72.97 -7.55
N ILE A 4 24.33 -71.79 -7.26
CA ILE A 4 23.92 -70.81 -6.26
C ILE A 4 22.42 -70.46 -6.39
N ARG A 5 21.73 -70.28 -5.24
CA ARG A 5 20.58 -69.37 -5.13
C ARG A 5 20.77 -68.47 -3.92
N ILE A 6 21.12 -67.22 -4.21
CA ILE A 6 21.09 -66.09 -3.28
C ILE A 6 19.62 -65.72 -3.06
N LEU A 7 19.17 -65.76 -1.80
CA LEU A 7 17.85 -65.31 -1.39
C LEU A 7 17.93 -63.80 -1.09
N LEU A 8 17.37 -62.97 -1.96
CA LEU A 8 17.16 -61.54 -1.73
C LEU A 8 15.88 -61.36 -0.90
N LEU A 9 16.03 -61.04 0.39
CA LEU A 9 14.94 -60.55 1.23
C LEU A 9 14.73 -59.06 0.94
N SER A 10 13.67 -58.73 0.21
CA SER A 10 13.16 -57.36 0.07
C SER A 10 12.34 -57.00 1.31
N VAL A 11 12.89 -56.17 2.19
CA VAL A 11 12.13 -55.52 3.28
C VAL A 11 11.33 -54.38 2.65
N SER A 12 10.04 -54.60 2.45
CA SER A 12 9.10 -53.54 2.06
C SER A 12 8.80 -52.68 3.29
N LEU A 13 9.41 -51.50 3.35
CA LEU A 13 9.13 -50.50 4.38
C LEU A 13 7.74 -49.90 4.08
N CYS A 14 6.69 -50.43 4.71
CA CYS A 14 5.38 -49.79 4.73
C CYS A 14 5.50 -48.46 5.48
N ILE A 15 5.67 -47.37 4.74
CA ILE A 15 5.45 -46.02 5.27
C ILE A 15 3.94 -45.89 5.47
N SER A 16 3.46 -46.15 6.68
CA SER A 16 2.12 -45.78 7.11
C SER A 16 2.04 -44.26 7.12
N SER A 17 1.54 -43.68 6.03
CA SER A 17 1.04 -42.32 6.02
C SER A 17 -0.13 -42.27 7.01
N VAL A 18 0.13 -41.83 8.24
CA VAL A 18 -0.92 -41.49 9.19
C VAL A 18 -1.68 -40.30 8.58
N ILE A 19 -2.78 -40.58 7.90
CA ILE A 19 -3.75 -39.58 7.48
C ILE A 19 -4.38 -39.06 8.77
N VAL A 20 -3.79 -38.02 9.35
CA VAL A 20 -4.43 -37.29 10.44
C VAL A 20 -5.66 -36.62 9.81
N ALA A 21 -6.85 -37.11 10.17
CA ALA A 21 -8.11 -36.60 9.66
C ALA A 21 -8.22 -35.10 9.96
N GLN A 22 -8.46 -34.30 8.91
CA GLN A 22 -8.69 -32.86 9.04
C GLN A 22 -10.12 -32.61 9.50
N THR A 23 -10.31 -31.83 10.56
CA THR A 23 -11.64 -31.54 11.11
C THR A 23 -12.29 -30.38 10.37
N ALA A 24 -13.42 -30.63 9.72
CA ALA A 24 -14.20 -29.57 9.07
C ALA A 24 -14.95 -28.73 10.11
N LEU A 25 -14.76 -27.41 10.05
CA LEU A 25 -15.45 -26.44 10.89
C LEU A 25 -16.79 -26.03 10.27
N LYS A 26 -17.70 -25.52 11.12
CA LYS A 26 -18.99 -24.97 10.66
C LYS A 26 -18.77 -23.86 9.64
N GLN A 27 -19.67 -23.76 8.65
CA GLN A 27 -19.62 -22.70 7.63
C GLN A 27 -19.78 -21.28 8.19
N SER A 28 -20.34 -21.15 9.40
CA SER A 28 -20.47 -19.92 10.17
C SER A 28 -19.13 -19.38 10.70
N ILE A 29 -18.07 -20.20 10.69
CA ILE A 29 -16.73 -19.83 11.18
C ILE A 29 -15.92 -19.21 10.03
N PHE A 30 -15.19 -18.14 10.35
CA PHE A 30 -14.35 -17.42 9.42
C PHE A 30 -13.08 -16.84 10.09
N LEU A 31 -12.13 -16.42 9.26
CA LEU A 31 -10.92 -15.73 9.69
C LEU A 31 -11.18 -14.22 9.76
N ASP A 32 -10.90 -13.61 10.90
CA ASP A 32 -10.96 -12.15 11.02
C ASP A 32 -9.68 -11.50 10.52
N THR A 33 -9.68 -11.13 9.24
CA THR A 33 -8.57 -10.42 8.59
C THR A 33 -8.75 -8.90 8.55
N LYS A 34 -9.74 -8.36 9.27
CA LYS A 34 -10.06 -6.91 9.25
C LYS A 34 -9.86 -6.23 10.60
N SER A 35 -9.65 -7.00 11.67
CA SER A 35 -9.43 -6.48 13.02
C SER A 35 -8.09 -5.76 13.19
N GLU A 36 -8.01 -4.94 14.24
CA GLU A 36 -6.75 -4.38 14.74
C GLU A 36 -5.78 -5.47 15.23
N ALA A 37 -6.30 -6.60 15.70
CA ALA A 37 -5.49 -7.76 16.06
C ALA A 37 -4.75 -8.32 14.84
N PHE A 38 -5.45 -8.46 13.71
CA PHE A 38 -4.85 -8.94 12.47
C PHE A 38 -3.72 -8.05 11.98
N LYS A 39 -3.89 -6.72 12.06
CA LYS A 39 -2.81 -5.77 11.71
C LYS A 39 -1.55 -6.00 12.53
N LYS A 40 -1.68 -6.44 13.78
CA LYS A 40 -0.57 -6.80 14.67
C LYS A 40 -0.06 -8.24 14.46
N GLY A 41 -0.52 -8.94 13.42
CA GLY A 41 -0.17 -10.33 13.15
C GLY A 41 -0.89 -11.35 14.06
N ILE A 42 -1.99 -10.97 14.72
CA ILE A 42 -2.79 -11.89 15.52
C ILE A 42 -4.02 -12.30 14.70
N LEU A 43 -4.04 -13.55 14.25
CA LEU A 43 -5.17 -14.10 13.49
C LEU A 43 -6.20 -14.67 14.47
N GLU A 44 -7.48 -14.29 14.29
CA GLU A 44 -8.58 -14.77 15.13
C GLU A 44 -9.59 -15.56 14.30
N LEU A 45 -10.13 -16.62 14.89
CA LEU A 45 -11.33 -17.30 14.41
C LEU A 45 -12.57 -16.69 15.06
N LYS A 46 -13.56 -16.40 14.23
CA LYS A 46 -14.86 -15.91 14.69
C LYS A 46 -15.98 -16.71 14.07
N GLU A 47 -17.08 -16.84 14.81
CA GLU A 47 -18.32 -17.44 14.35
C GLU A 47 -19.40 -16.37 14.25
N TYR A 48 -20.14 -16.32 13.13
CA TYR A 48 -21.37 -15.56 13.04
C TYR A 48 -22.44 -16.18 13.94
N SER A 49 -22.86 -15.46 14.97
CA SER A 49 -23.89 -15.93 15.90
C SER A 49 -25.23 -16.16 15.21
N ASN A 50 -25.55 -15.34 14.20
CA ASN A 50 -26.78 -15.39 13.42
C ASN A 50 -26.49 -15.70 11.94
N TYR A 51 -25.93 -16.89 11.66
CA TYR A 51 -25.43 -17.21 10.32
C TYR A 51 -26.48 -17.13 9.20
N GLU A 52 -27.72 -17.56 9.45
CA GLU A 52 -28.81 -17.45 8.47
C GLU A 52 -29.16 -16.00 8.13
N VAL A 53 -29.10 -15.12 9.12
CA VAL A 53 -29.30 -13.67 8.94
C VAL A 53 -28.16 -13.08 8.10
N TYR A 54 -26.92 -13.51 8.36
CA TYR A 54 -25.78 -13.17 7.53
C TYR A 54 -25.96 -13.63 6.08
N LEU A 55 -26.36 -14.88 5.84
CA LEU A 55 -26.60 -15.40 4.49
C LEU A 55 -27.70 -14.62 3.76
N THR A 56 -28.78 -14.25 4.47
CA THR A 56 -29.85 -13.44 3.92
C THR A 56 -29.35 -12.05 3.50
N LEU A 57 -28.55 -11.39 4.35
CA LEU A 57 -27.92 -10.12 4.00
C LEU A 57 -27.01 -10.25 2.77
N GLN A 58 -26.17 -11.30 2.70
CA GLN A 58 -25.28 -11.51 1.56
C GLN A 58 -26.06 -11.75 0.25
N ARG A 59 -27.19 -12.48 0.31
CA ARG A 59 -28.09 -12.69 -0.84
C ARG A 59 -28.67 -11.37 -1.34
N ASN A 60 -29.19 -10.54 -0.43
CA ASN A 60 -29.78 -9.24 -0.78
C ASN A 60 -28.73 -8.26 -1.36
N LEU A 61 -27.52 -8.24 -0.80
CA LEU A 61 -26.42 -7.45 -1.33
C LEU A 61 -26.03 -7.90 -2.75
N LYS A 62 -26.01 -9.21 -3.01
CA LYS A 62 -25.66 -9.77 -4.32
C LYS A 62 -26.74 -9.51 -5.37
N SER A 63 -28.01 -9.55 -4.98
CA SER A 63 -29.15 -9.30 -5.88
C SER A 63 -29.44 -7.81 -6.10
N GLY A 64 -28.81 -6.92 -5.34
CA GLY A 64 -29.09 -5.48 -5.40
C GLY A 64 -30.43 -5.10 -4.76
N ASN A 65 -31.03 -5.97 -3.96
CA ASN A 65 -32.31 -5.72 -3.29
C ASN A 65 -32.12 -4.81 -2.05
N SER A 66 -31.84 -3.53 -2.29
CA SER A 66 -31.59 -2.53 -1.24
C SER A 66 -32.80 -2.31 -0.32
N ALA A 67 -34.02 -2.46 -0.83
CA ALA A 67 -35.26 -2.31 -0.05
C ALA A 67 -35.39 -3.35 1.08
N ALA A 68 -34.80 -4.53 0.90
CA ALA A 68 -34.79 -5.61 1.90
C ALA A 68 -33.62 -5.48 2.91
N ILE A 69 -32.79 -4.44 2.81
CA ILE A 69 -31.64 -4.22 3.68
C ILE A 69 -31.96 -3.06 4.64
N ASN A 70 -32.16 -3.39 5.92
CA ASN A 70 -32.35 -2.39 6.97
C ASN A 70 -31.23 -2.47 8.03
N SER A 71 -31.17 -1.47 8.90
CA SER A 71 -30.12 -1.34 9.93
C SER A 71 -30.09 -2.54 10.89
N ASP A 72 -31.25 -3.08 11.26
CA ASP A 72 -31.32 -4.18 12.22
C ASP A 72 -30.85 -5.51 11.62
N LEU A 73 -31.19 -5.79 10.36
CA LEU A 73 -30.66 -6.92 9.61
C LEU A 73 -29.14 -6.87 9.55
N VAL A 74 -28.58 -5.69 9.25
CA VAL A 74 -27.12 -5.48 9.20
C VAL A 74 -26.49 -5.71 10.58
N LYS A 75 -27.05 -5.12 11.64
CA LYS A 75 -26.53 -5.30 13.01
C LYS A 75 -26.55 -6.76 13.43
N GLN A 76 -27.67 -7.46 13.23
CA GLN A 76 -27.83 -8.85 13.63
C GLN A 76 -26.93 -9.80 12.82
N ALA A 77 -26.76 -9.56 11.51
CA ALA A 77 -25.92 -10.35 10.63
C ALA A 77 -24.43 -10.33 11.02
N TYR A 78 -23.95 -9.23 11.60
CA TYR A 78 -22.53 -9.06 11.97
C TYR A 78 -22.24 -9.31 13.45
N VAL A 79 -23.20 -9.84 14.21
CA VAL A 79 -22.93 -10.35 15.57
C VAL A 79 -22.00 -11.56 15.47
N THR A 80 -20.85 -11.48 16.11
CA THR A 80 -19.82 -12.52 16.07
C THR A 80 -19.27 -12.82 17.46
N LYS A 81 -18.78 -14.03 17.65
CA LYS A 81 -18.05 -14.46 18.86
C LYS A 81 -16.72 -15.10 18.48
N ARG A 82 -15.72 -14.98 19.36
CA ARG A 82 -14.43 -15.65 19.18
C ARG A 82 -14.59 -17.16 19.35
N VAL A 83 -13.83 -17.92 18.58
CA VAL A 83 -13.78 -19.38 18.64
C VAL A 83 -12.40 -19.80 19.09
N ALA A 84 -12.34 -20.61 20.14
CA ALA A 84 -11.14 -21.34 20.54
C ALA A 84 -11.29 -22.79 20.07
N LEU A 85 -10.22 -23.36 19.56
CA LEU A 85 -10.17 -24.74 19.10
C LEU A 85 -9.19 -25.52 19.97
N ALA A 86 -9.46 -26.82 20.13
CA ALA A 86 -8.50 -27.75 20.67
C ALA A 86 -7.32 -27.94 19.70
N PRO A 87 -6.22 -28.56 20.13
CA PRO A 87 -5.10 -28.88 19.24
C PRO A 87 -5.55 -29.82 18.11
N GLY A 88 -5.10 -29.56 16.89
CA GLY A 88 -5.42 -30.39 15.73
C GLY A 88 -5.41 -29.65 14.39
N LYS A 89 -5.72 -30.40 13.34
CA LYS A 89 -5.80 -29.90 11.96
C LYS A 89 -7.24 -29.62 11.57
N TYR A 90 -7.48 -28.45 11.00
CA TYR A 90 -8.82 -27.95 10.71
C TYR A 90 -8.94 -27.46 9.27
N VAL A 91 -10.17 -27.46 8.77
CA VAL A 91 -10.55 -26.79 7.52
C VAL A 91 -11.82 -25.96 7.72
N ILE A 92 -11.77 -24.70 7.30
CA ILE A 92 -12.97 -23.89 7.03
C ILE A 92 -13.27 -24.05 5.56
N ASP A 93 -14.43 -24.56 5.20
CA ASP A 93 -14.85 -24.69 3.81
C ASP A 93 -16.27 -24.14 3.62
N ASN A 94 -16.37 -22.94 3.06
CA ASN A 94 -17.64 -22.28 2.78
C ASN A 94 -17.64 -21.66 1.36
N ASP A 95 -18.72 -20.98 0.98
CA ASP A 95 -18.87 -20.40 -0.37
C ASP A 95 -17.86 -19.29 -0.70
N ILE A 96 -17.20 -18.72 0.32
CA ILE A 96 -16.28 -17.59 0.17
C ILE A 96 -14.85 -18.08 0.13
N GLN A 97 -14.51 -19.04 0.98
CA GLN A 97 -13.13 -19.46 1.20
C GLN A 97 -13.02 -20.94 1.54
N ARG A 98 -11.83 -21.49 1.25
CA ARG A 98 -11.31 -22.69 1.88
C ARG A 98 -10.05 -22.32 2.65
N PHE A 99 -9.92 -22.72 3.90
CA PHE A 99 -8.72 -22.46 4.70
C PHE A 99 -8.35 -23.68 5.53
N GLU A 100 -7.17 -24.23 5.28
CA GLU A 100 -6.60 -25.39 5.97
C GLU A 100 -5.51 -24.92 6.92
N PHE A 101 -5.51 -25.34 8.18
CA PHE A 101 -4.57 -24.87 9.20
C PHE A 101 -4.44 -25.84 10.38
N GLU A 102 -3.47 -25.58 11.25
CA GLU A 102 -3.18 -26.38 12.43
C GLU A 102 -3.14 -25.51 13.69
N ILE A 103 -3.65 -26.05 14.80
CA ILE A 103 -3.64 -25.47 16.13
C ILE A 103 -2.80 -26.36 17.06
N ASP A 104 -1.89 -25.75 17.81
CA ASP A 104 -1.00 -26.45 18.75
C ASP A 104 -1.61 -26.65 20.14
N ASN A 105 -0.83 -27.25 21.05
CA ASN A 105 -1.21 -27.48 22.44
C ASN A 105 -1.43 -26.22 23.28
N ASN A 106 -1.01 -25.05 22.80
CA ASN A 106 -1.22 -23.76 23.43
C ASN A 106 -2.43 -23.00 22.83
N ASN A 107 -3.24 -23.67 22.00
CA ASN A 107 -4.34 -23.09 21.24
C ASN A 107 -3.90 -21.99 20.26
N GLN A 108 -2.71 -22.13 19.68
CA GLN A 108 -2.13 -21.17 18.74
C GLN A 108 -2.01 -21.72 17.34
N PHE A 109 -2.09 -20.85 16.33
CA PHE A 109 -1.79 -21.21 14.95
C PHE A 109 -0.30 -21.56 14.80
N ILE A 110 0.00 -22.68 14.14
CA ILE A 110 1.36 -23.12 13.86
C ILE A 110 1.54 -23.52 12.40
N GLY A 111 2.79 -23.53 11.95
CA GLY A 111 3.16 -23.99 10.61
C GLY A 111 2.58 -23.10 9.51
N GLU A 112 2.05 -23.73 8.47
CA GLU A 112 1.48 -23.06 7.30
C GLU A 112 -0.03 -23.32 7.22
N GLY A 113 -0.78 -22.25 6.97
CA GLY A 113 -2.19 -22.31 6.60
C GLY A 113 -2.39 -22.05 5.11
N HIS A 114 -3.17 -22.89 4.44
CA HIS A 114 -3.45 -22.77 3.01
C HIS A 114 -4.84 -22.21 2.78
N TYR A 115 -4.89 -21.02 2.20
CA TYR A 115 -6.10 -20.26 1.93
C TYR A 115 -6.42 -20.23 0.44
N VAL A 116 -7.70 -20.40 0.12
CA VAL A 116 -8.23 -20.21 -1.23
C VAL A 116 -9.42 -19.27 -1.14
N ASN A 117 -9.32 -18.10 -1.78
CA ASN A 117 -10.48 -17.26 -2.05
C ASN A 117 -11.26 -17.86 -3.23
N LYS A 118 -12.38 -18.52 -2.98
CA LYS A 118 -13.15 -19.21 -4.03
C LYS A 118 -13.76 -18.25 -5.05
N ARG A 119 -14.10 -17.02 -4.62
CA ARG A 119 -14.70 -16.00 -5.51
C ARG A 119 -13.70 -15.43 -6.51
N LYS A 120 -12.44 -15.25 -6.08
CA LYS A 120 -11.38 -14.68 -6.92
C LYS A 120 -10.46 -15.73 -7.54
N ASN A 121 -10.62 -17.00 -7.15
CA ASN A 121 -9.70 -18.08 -7.47
C ASN A 121 -8.23 -17.72 -7.15
N LEU A 122 -8.01 -17.12 -5.97
CA LEU A 122 -6.68 -16.71 -5.50
C LEU A 122 -6.27 -17.60 -4.34
N LYS A 123 -5.05 -18.14 -4.43
CA LYS A 123 -4.44 -18.95 -3.38
C LYS A 123 -3.53 -18.09 -2.52
N SER A 124 -3.44 -18.40 -1.23
CA SER A 124 -2.52 -17.73 -0.33
C SER A 124 -2.01 -18.68 0.75
N ASN A 125 -0.76 -18.51 1.17
CA ASN A 125 -0.20 -19.20 2.32
C ASN A 125 -0.08 -18.20 3.48
N TYR A 126 -0.48 -18.63 4.67
CA TYR A 126 -0.35 -17.90 5.93
C TYR A 126 0.69 -18.64 6.76
N ILE A 127 1.81 -18.00 7.06
CA ILE A 127 2.93 -18.62 7.76
C ILE A 127 2.94 -18.10 9.19
N PHE A 128 2.90 -19.01 10.15
CA PHE A 128 2.84 -18.69 11.57
C PHE A 128 4.17 -18.99 12.28
N ASP A 129 4.49 -18.16 13.25
CA ASP A 129 5.66 -18.29 14.12
C ASP A 129 5.25 -17.87 15.54
N ALA A 130 5.41 -18.78 16.50
CA ALA A 130 4.97 -18.61 17.89
C ALA A 130 3.53 -18.06 18.02
N GLY A 131 2.58 -18.64 17.28
CA GLY A 131 1.17 -18.26 17.31
C GLY A 131 0.81 -16.97 16.58
N ARG A 132 1.78 -16.29 15.96
CA ARG A 132 1.58 -15.03 15.24
C ARG A 132 1.79 -15.23 13.75
N LEU A 133 1.02 -14.49 12.96
CA LEU A 133 1.23 -14.40 11.53
C LEU A 133 2.54 -13.66 11.25
N LYS A 134 3.48 -14.36 10.62
CA LYS A 134 4.79 -13.84 10.22
C LYS A 134 4.78 -13.37 8.78
N GLU A 135 4.10 -14.10 7.92
CA GLU A 135 4.10 -13.84 6.49
C GLU A 135 2.80 -14.31 5.82
N ILE A 136 2.34 -13.55 4.83
CA ILE A 136 1.29 -13.98 3.89
C ILE A 136 1.88 -13.95 2.48
N GLN A 137 1.74 -15.05 1.75
CA GLN A 137 2.10 -15.14 0.34
C GLN A 137 0.81 -15.28 -0.47
N ILE A 138 0.60 -14.42 -1.46
CA ILE A 138 -0.56 -14.44 -2.34
C ILE A 138 -0.08 -14.80 -3.75
N PHE A 139 -0.71 -15.80 -4.35
CA PHE A 139 -0.36 -16.31 -5.67
C PHE A 139 -1.40 -15.91 -6.70
N ASN A 140 -0.96 -15.70 -7.94
CA ASN A 140 -1.86 -15.56 -9.08
C ASN A 140 -2.45 -16.93 -9.48
N SER A 141 -3.35 -16.92 -10.48
CA SER A 141 -3.99 -18.15 -10.99
C SER A 141 -3.00 -19.14 -11.63
N GLU A 142 -1.83 -18.68 -12.07
CA GLU A 142 -0.74 -19.51 -12.61
C GLU A 142 0.15 -20.11 -11.50
N GLY A 143 -0.12 -19.82 -10.23
CA GLY A 143 0.67 -20.29 -9.08
C GLY A 143 1.95 -19.47 -8.81
N ARG A 144 2.16 -18.34 -9.49
CA ARG A 144 3.31 -17.44 -9.26
C ARG A 144 3.02 -16.49 -8.10
N LEU A 145 4.05 -16.21 -7.29
CA LEU A 145 3.95 -15.24 -6.19
C LEU A 145 3.62 -13.85 -6.75
N ARG A 146 2.48 -13.30 -6.34
CA ARG A 146 1.99 -11.96 -6.73
C ARG A 146 2.23 -10.93 -5.64
N LYS A 147 2.06 -11.31 -4.39
CA LYS A 147 2.29 -10.43 -3.23
C LYS A 147 2.84 -11.22 -2.06
N LYS A 148 3.72 -10.61 -1.29
CA LYS A 148 4.23 -11.11 -0.02
C LYS A 148 4.11 -10.02 1.02
N ASP A 149 3.40 -10.27 2.12
CA ASP A 149 3.31 -9.37 3.27
C ASP A 149 4.07 -9.99 4.44
N VAL A 150 5.01 -9.27 5.04
CA VAL A 150 5.80 -9.71 6.21
C VAL A 150 5.45 -8.84 7.41
N PHE A 151 5.10 -9.47 8.53
CA PHE A 151 4.69 -8.79 9.76
C PHE A 151 5.91 -8.63 10.68
N LYS A 152 6.25 -7.39 11.01
CA LYS A 152 7.41 -7.02 11.84
C LYS A 152 6.99 -6.00 12.90
N GLY A 153 6.61 -6.47 14.07
CA GLY A 153 6.15 -5.60 15.16
C GLY A 153 4.92 -4.79 14.75
N ASN A 154 5.06 -3.46 14.70
CA ASN A 154 4.03 -2.53 14.25
C ASN A 154 4.04 -2.26 12.73
N ILE A 155 4.92 -2.89 11.96
CA ILE A 155 5.06 -2.66 10.52
C ILE A 155 4.66 -3.92 9.74
N ILE A 156 3.93 -3.72 8.64
CA ILE A 156 3.71 -4.74 7.61
C ILE A 156 4.45 -4.32 6.34
N GLU A 157 5.44 -5.11 5.94
CA GLU A 157 6.20 -4.94 4.71
C GLU A 157 5.59 -5.77 3.58
N GLY A 158 4.90 -5.11 2.65
CA GLY A 158 4.36 -5.69 1.43
C GLY A 158 5.34 -5.58 0.26
N THR A 159 5.53 -6.67 -0.47
CA THR A 159 6.23 -6.70 -1.77
C THR A 159 5.27 -7.22 -2.83
N VAL A 160 5.10 -6.48 -3.93
CA VAL A 160 4.25 -6.85 -5.07
C VAL A 160 5.13 -7.19 -6.26
N TYR A 161 4.84 -8.33 -6.89
CA TYR A 161 5.61 -8.88 -8.00
C TYR A 161 4.82 -8.83 -9.31
N GLY A 162 5.46 -8.38 -10.38
CA GLY A 162 4.91 -8.35 -11.73
C GLY A 162 4.95 -9.70 -12.45
N TYR A 163 4.48 -9.73 -13.70
CA TYR A 163 4.38 -10.96 -14.51
C TYR A 163 5.74 -11.67 -14.71
N GLY A 164 6.85 -10.94 -14.69
CA GLY A 164 8.21 -11.49 -14.79
C GLY A 164 8.87 -11.83 -13.44
N GLY A 165 8.12 -11.86 -12.34
CA GLY A 165 8.66 -12.09 -10.98
C GLY A 165 9.51 -10.94 -10.42
N LYS A 166 9.64 -9.83 -11.15
CA LYS A 166 10.32 -8.62 -10.68
C LYS A 166 9.45 -7.86 -9.69
N VAL A 167 10.08 -7.21 -8.72
CA VAL A 167 9.40 -6.32 -7.78
C VAL A 167 8.86 -5.10 -8.54
N GLU A 168 7.54 -4.92 -8.51
CA GLU A 168 6.84 -3.74 -9.06
C GLU A 168 6.62 -2.70 -7.97
N GLN A 169 6.43 -3.14 -6.73
CA GLN A 169 6.09 -2.27 -5.62
C GLN A 169 6.61 -2.81 -4.29
N ARG A 170 7.05 -1.90 -3.41
CA ARG A 170 7.20 -2.14 -1.98
C ARG A 170 6.26 -1.22 -1.22
N ILE A 171 5.64 -1.74 -0.18
CA ILE A 171 4.65 -1.07 0.65
C ILE A 171 5.07 -1.29 2.09
N GLU A 172 5.21 -0.23 2.87
CA GLU A 172 5.38 -0.29 4.31
C GLU A 172 4.10 0.27 4.92
N THR A 173 3.45 -0.48 5.80
CA THR A 173 2.25 -0.04 6.53
C THR A 173 2.50 -0.05 8.02
N HIS A 174 2.45 1.13 8.63
CA HIS A 174 2.52 1.33 10.08
C HIS A 174 1.14 1.10 10.69
N THR A 175 1.03 0.15 11.61
CA THR A 175 -0.24 -0.34 12.15
C THR A 175 -0.68 0.40 13.41
N ASP A 176 0.22 1.19 13.98
CA ASP A 176 0.04 2.08 15.14
C ASP A 176 -0.35 3.52 14.74
N MET A 177 -0.36 3.83 13.44
CA MET A 177 -0.74 5.14 12.92
C MET A 177 -2.15 5.14 12.33
N ASN A 178 -2.72 6.34 12.20
CA ASN A 178 -4.05 6.52 11.62
C ASN A 178 -4.12 5.98 10.18
N PRO A 179 -5.17 5.21 9.83
CA PRO A 179 -5.38 4.75 8.46
C PRO A 179 -5.34 5.90 7.46
N GLY A 180 -4.60 5.73 6.37
CA GLY A 180 -4.43 6.74 5.32
C GLY A 180 -3.19 7.63 5.52
N MET A 181 -2.65 7.73 6.73
CA MET A 181 -1.43 8.50 7.06
C MET A 181 -0.29 7.60 7.54
N ASN A 182 -0.32 6.33 7.12
CA ASN A 182 0.48 5.28 7.73
C ASN A 182 1.26 4.45 6.72
N GLN A 183 1.48 4.95 5.51
CA GLN A 183 2.08 4.17 4.44
C GLN A 183 3.24 4.87 3.75
N LEU A 184 4.25 4.07 3.41
CA LEU A 184 5.27 4.38 2.42
C LEU A 184 5.12 3.39 1.27
N VAL A 185 4.95 3.92 0.06
CA VAL A 185 4.75 3.12 -1.14
C VAL A 185 5.80 3.50 -2.16
N ILE A 186 6.62 2.53 -2.58
CA ILE A 186 7.64 2.71 -3.62
C ILE A 186 7.27 1.82 -4.81
N THR A 187 7.08 2.42 -5.97
CA THR A 187 6.87 1.74 -7.25
C THR A 187 8.16 1.76 -8.05
N TYR A 188 8.42 0.72 -8.84
CA TYR A 188 9.66 0.55 -9.60
C TYR A 188 9.44 0.58 -11.12
N HIS A 189 10.45 1.06 -11.84
CA HIS A 189 10.58 0.89 -13.28
C HIS A 189 10.97 -0.55 -13.63
N LYS A 190 10.83 -0.95 -14.90
CA LYS A 190 11.24 -2.29 -15.39
C LYS A 190 12.73 -2.62 -15.18
N ASN A 191 13.57 -1.59 -15.04
CA ASN A 191 15.00 -1.71 -14.76
C ASN A 191 15.32 -1.84 -13.25
N GLY A 192 14.31 -1.92 -12.39
CA GLY A 192 14.47 -2.09 -10.95
C GLY A 192 14.77 -0.81 -10.16
N LYS A 193 14.88 0.35 -10.82
CA LYS A 193 15.04 1.63 -10.13
C LYS A 193 13.68 2.18 -9.69
N PRO A 194 13.59 2.96 -8.60
CA PRO A 194 12.36 3.62 -8.19
C PRO A 194 11.78 4.47 -9.33
N SER A 195 10.46 4.45 -9.49
CA SER A 195 9.71 5.31 -10.41
C SER A 195 8.87 6.33 -9.67
N LYS A 196 8.32 5.95 -8.52
CA LYS A 196 7.50 6.80 -7.68
C LYS A 196 7.61 6.37 -6.22
N GLU A 197 7.61 7.34 -5.32
CA GLU A 197 7.53 7.15 -3.87
C GLU A 197 6.39 8.02 -3.35
N VAL A 198 5.50 7.44 -2.54
CA VAL A 198 4.43 8.14 -1.84
C VAL A 198 4.56 7.81 -0.37
N ASN A 199 4.89 8.82 0.44
CA ASN A 199 4.98 8.71 1.87
C ASN A 199 3.82 9.50 2.49
N SER A 200 2.74 8.82 2.86
CA SER A 200 1.58 9.49 3.45
C SER A 200 1.82 9.95 4.88
N MET A 201 2.77 9.35 5.61
CA MET A 201 3.16 9.79 6.96
C MET A 201 3.79 11.18 6.96
N LYS A 202 4.57 11.50 5.91
CA LYS A 202 5.23 12.79 5.72
C LYS A 202 4.52 13.68 4.71
N ASN A 203 3.49 13.16 4.05
CA ASN A 203 2.77 13.79 2.95
C ASN A 203 3.71 14.27 1.82
N ILE A 204 4.63 13.38 1.45
CA ILE A 204 5.64 13.60 0.40
C ILE A 204 5.35 12.66 -0.76
N THR A 205 5.41 13.18 -1.99
CA THR A 205 5.43 12.37 -3.21
C THR A 205 6.68 12.70 -4.00
N LYS A 206 7.43 11.67 -4.42
CA LYS A 206 8.56 11.81 -5.34
C LYS A 206 8.32 10.99 -6.60
N GLU A 207 8.70 11.53 -7.74
CA GLU A 207 8.80 10.79 -9.00
C GLU A 207 10.24 10.77 -9.47
N TYR A 208 10.61 9.71 -10.17
CA TYR A 208 12.00 9.45 -10.56
C TYR A 208 12.11 9.12 -12.05
N TYR A 209 13.16 9.63 -12.68
CA TYR A 209 13.56 9.21 -14.01
C TYR A 209 14.04 7.76 -14.02
N GLN A 210 14.09 7.14 -15.20
CA GLN A 210 14.61 5.78 -15.35
C GLN A 210 16.09 5.65 -14.93
N ASN A 211 16.86 6.74 -14.93
CA ASN A 211 18.23 6.74 -14.43
C ASN A 211 18.32 6.74 -12.89
N GLY A 212 17.19 6.87 -12.18
CA GLY A 212 17.08 6.88 -10.72
C GLY A 212 17.16 8.27 -10.08
N LYS A 213 17.41 9.33 -10.86
CA LYS A 213 17.40 10.70 -10.35
C LYS A 213 15.98 11.19 -10.13
N VAL A 214 15.79 12.02 -9.11
CA VAL A 214 14.50 12.66 -8.82
C VAL A 214 14.10 13.51 -10.03
N LYS A 215 12.85 13.38 -10.43
CA LYS A 215 12.19 14.17 -11.47
C LYS A 215 11.32 15.25 -10.85
N LEU A 216 10.59 14.88 -9.80
CA LEU A 216 9.64 15.74 -9.12
C LEU A 216 9.58 15.36 -7.65
N GLU A 217 9.46 16.35 -6.79
CA GLU A 217 9.17 16.22 -5.38
C GLU A 217 8.01 17.16 -5.03
N MET A 218 7.03 16.66 -4.30
CA MET A 218 5.88 17.42 -3.83
C MET A 218 5.71 17.19 -2.34
N ILE A 219 5.63 18.26 -1.57
CA ILE A 219 5.53 18.24 -0.11
C ILE A 219 4.25 18.97 0.30
N ASN A 220 3.36 18.27 1.00
CA ASN A 220 2.10 18.80 1.53
C ASN A 220 1.20 19.52 0.51
N SER A 221 1.35 19.24 -0.79
CA SER A 221 0.74 20.01 -1.88
C SER A 221 1.01 21.52 -1.82
N ARG A 222 2.01 21.94 -1.04
CA ARG A 222 2.39 23.34 -0.79
C ARG A 222 3.75 23.70 -1.36
N GLU A 223 4.56 22.69 -1.66
CA GLU A 223 5.83 22.84 -2.34
C GLU A 223 5.92 21.78 -3.43
N ARG A 224 6.40 22.20 -4.60
CA ARG A 224 6.66 21.35 -5.75
C ARG A 224 8.00 21.74 -6.34
N THR A 225 8.90 20.78 -6.44
CA THR A 225 10.24 20.96 -6.98
C THR A 225 10.41 20.00 -8.15
N THR A 226 10.85 20.48 -9.30
CA THR A 226 11.12 19.65 -10.48
C THR A 226 12.57 19.78 -10.90
N TYR A 227 13.10 18.70 -11.44
CA TYR A 227 14.50 18.54 -11.75
C TYR A 227 14.68 18.02 -13.17
N GLU A 228 15.78 18.39 -13.80
CA GLU A 228 16.23 17.85 -15.08
C GLU A 228 16.71 16.39 -14.93
N PRO A 229 16.83 15.64 -16.04
CA PRO A 229 17.38 14.28 -16.02
C PRO A 229 18.81 14.18 -15.47
N ASP A 230 19.58 15.26 -15.46
CA ASP A 230 20.91 15.31 -14.85
C ASP A 230 20.88 15.60 -13.33
N GLY A 231 19.70 15.83 -12.76
CA GLY A 231 19.47 16.08 -11.33
C GLY A 231 19.53 17.56 -10.94
N LYS A 232 19.76 18.46 -11.88
CA LYS A 232 19.74 19.90 -11.59
C LYS A 232 18.32 20.41 -11.47
N LEU A 233 18.13 21.38 -10.57
CA LEU A 233 16.84 22.05 -10.39
C LEU A 233 16.41 22.76 -11.68
N SER A 234 15.14 22.63 -12.05
CA SER A 234 14.53 23.33 -13.19
C SER A 234 13.39 24.26 -12.78
N GLU A 235 12.59 23.86 -11.78
CA GLU A 235 11.49 24.68 -11.28
C GLU A 235 11.25 24.42 -9.79
N LYS A 236 10.93 25.47 -9.05
CA LYS A 236 10.40 25.37 -7.69
C LYS A 236 9.14 26.21 -7.56
N TRP A 237 8.04 25.62 -7.14
CA TRP A 237 6.80 26.30 -6.80
C TRP A 237 6.48 26.09 -5.33
N TYR A 238 6.07 27.14 -4.62
CA TYR A 238 5.72 27.04 -3.22
C TYR A 238 4.69 28.07 -2.78
N VAL A 239 3.88 27.69 -1.80
CA VAL A 239 2.89 28.58 -1.16
C VAL A 239 3.57 29.44 -0.10
N THR A 240 3.21 30.71 -0.05
CA THR A 240 3.60 31.65 1.00
C THR A 240 2.36 32.09 1.78
N GLU A 241 2.54 32.84 2.87
CA GLU A 241 1.41 33.40 3.61
C GLU A 241 0.51 34.30 2.74
N LYS A 242 1.11 35.04 1.81
CA LYS A 242 0.42 36.05 0.98
C LYS A 242 -0.03 35.55 -0.38
N GLY A 243 0.37 34.34 -0.79
CA GLY A 243 0.08 33.81 -2.10
C GLY A 243 0.97 32.62 -2.47
N ASN A 244 1.62 32.69 -3.61
CA ASN A 244 2.53 31.64 -4.07
C ASN A 244 3.69 32.24 -4.85
N CYS A 245 4.78 31.48 -4.93
CA CYS A 245 5.95 31.82 -5.70
C CYS A 245 6.33 30.66 -6.61
N LYS A 246 6.89 31.00 -7.76
CA LYS A 246 7.49 30.10 -8.74
C LYS A 246 8.89 30.62 -9.08
N GLU A 247 9.87 29.75 -9.04
CA GLU A 247 11.25 30.00 -9.42
C GLU A 247 11.61 29.08 -10.60
N VAL A 248 12.27 29.63 -11.61
CA VAL A 248 12.69 28.91 -12.82
C VAL A 248 14.20 28.91 -12.90
N TYR A 249 14.76 27.76 -13.27
CA TYR A 249 16.19 27.49 -13.30
C TYR A 249 16.60 26.93 -14.66
N ILE A 250 17.74 27.39 -15.19
CA ILE A 250 18.39 26.82 -16.37
C ILE A 250 19.70 26.20 -15.93
N LYS A 251 19.85 24.88 -16.13
CA LYS A 251 21.03 24.12 -15.69
C LYS A 251 21.35 24.37 -14.20
N GLY A 252 20.32 24.46 -13.35
CA GLY A 252 20.45 24.68 -11.91
C GLY A 252 20.73 26.13 -11.48
N VAL A 253 20.77 27.09 -12.42
CA VAL A 253 20.96 28.51 -12.13
C VAL A 253 19.64 29.25 -12.26
N ILE A 254 19.22 29.99 -11.23
CA ILE A 254 17.96 30.75 -11.26
C ILE A 254 17.99 31.81 -12.37
N THR A 255 16.88 31.91 -13.10
CA THR A 255 16.68 32.89 -14.17
C THR A 255 15.47 33.78 -13.92
N GLU A 256 14.48 33.28 -13.18
CA GLU A 256 13.26 34.03 -12.89
C GLU A 256 12.66 33.60 -11.55
N LYS A 257 12.06 34.55 -10.84
CA LYS A 257 11.18 34.31 -9.69
C LYS A 257 9.92 35.14 -9.82
N SER A 258 8.77 34.49 -9.91
CA SER A 258 7.46 35.13 -9.93
C SER A 258 6.74 34.86 -8.61
N CYS A 259 6.28 35.89 -7.93
CA CYS A 259 5.54 35.79 -6.67
C CYS A 259 4.24 36.59 -6.75
N GLU A 260 3.13 35.92 -6.47
CA GLU A 260 1.80 36.52 -6.33
C GLU A 260 1.56 36.92 -4.87
N ASN A 261 1.07 38.14 -4.67
CA ASN A 261 0.45 38.60 -3.44
C ASN A 261 -1.06 38.79 -3.67
N ARG A 262 -1.86 37.87 -3.13
CA ARG A 262 -3.31 37.85 -3.29
C ARG A 262 -4.01 38.97 -2.52
N GLU A 263 -3.41 39.45 -1.43
CA GLU A 263 -3.96 40.54 -0.62
C GLU A 263 -3.98 41.84 -1.41
N THR A 264 -2.89 42.13 -2.13
CA THR A 264 -2.73 43.36 -2.93
C THR A 264 -3.14 43.19 -4.38
N GLY A 265 -3.28 41.95 -4.87
CA GLY A 265 -3.50 41.65 -6.30
C GLY A 265 -2.26 41.93 -7.16
N GLU A 266 -1.08 41.90 -6.54
CA GLU A 266 0.20 42.18 -7.18
C GLU A 266 0.91 40.89 -7.56
N THR A 267 1.57 40.89 -8.72
CA THR A 267 2.52 39.85 -9.13
C THR A 267 3.86 40.51 -9.36
N THR A 268 4.88 40.04 -8.63
CA THR A 268 6.27 40.47 -8.80
C THR A 268 7.02 39.42 -9.60
N VAL A 269 7.64 39.80 -10.71
CA VAL A 269 8.52 38.95 -11.51
C VAL A 269 9.94 39.52 -11.44
N GLU A 270 10.83 38.81 -10.78
CA GLU A 270 12.26 39.11 -10.67
C GLU A 270 13.03 38.33 -11.74
N THR A 271 13.90 39.00 -12.49
CA THR A 271 14.73 38.39 -13.53
C THR A 271 16.17 38.30 -13.06
N TYR A 272 16.81 37.16 -13.33
CA TYR A 272 18.18 36.85 -12.92
C TYR A 272 19.04 36.50 -14.13
N LYS A 273 20.30 36.96 -14.11
CA LYS A 273 21.33 36.57 -15.08
C LYS A 273 22.50 35.95 -14.32
N ASN A 274 22.83 34.71 -14.65
CA ASN A 274 23.86 33.92 -13.94
C ASN A 274 23.63 33.89 -12.42
N GLY A 275 22.37 33.77 -11.99
CA GLY A 275 21.98 33.73 -10.58
C GLY A 275 21.99 35.08 -9.86
N LYS A 276 22.30 36.19 -10.55
CA LYS A 276 22.26 37.54 -9.99
C LYS A 276 21.03 38.30 -10.46
N LEU A 277 20.31 38.94 -9.54
CA LEU A 277 19.15 39.78 -9.86
C LEU A 277 19.56 40.90 -10.81
N THR A 278 18.83 41.06 -11.91
CA THR A 278 19.04 42.16 -12.88
C THR A 278 17.96 43.22 -12.79
N GLY A 279 16.77 42.86 -12.31
CA GLY A 279 15.64 43.78 -12.14
C GLY A 279 14.36 43.03 -11.84
N SER A 280 13.28 43.76 -11.66
CA SER A 280 11.96 43.19 -11.41
C SER A 280 10.83 44.01 -12.02
N THR A 281 9.70 43.34 -12.26
CA THR A 281 8.45 43.96 -12.70
C THR A 281 7.36 43.64 -11.70
N VAL A 282 6.62 44.66 -11.25
CA VAL A 282 5.47 44.51 -10.36
C VAL A 282 4.22 44.90 -11.14
N THR A 283 3.34 43.94 -11.38
CA THR A 283 2.03 44.15 -12.00
C THR A 283 0.97 44.20 -10.91
N ASN A 284 0.28 45.33 -10.77
CA ASN A 284 -0.87 45.47 -9.87
C ASN A 284 -2.15 45.50 -10.71
N THR A 285 -2.91 44.40 -10.67
CA THR A 285 -4.14 44.25 -11.46
C THR A 285 -5.27 45.15 -10.98
N ARG A 286 -5.33 45.45 -9.68
CA ARG A 286 -6.37 46.32 -9.09
C ARG A 286 -6.17 47.78 -9.47
N LYS A 287 -4.91 48.23 -9.48
CA LYS A 287 -4.52 49.59 -9.87
C LYS A 287 -4.30 49.74 -11.39
N LYS A 288 -4.38 48.64 -12.14
CA LYS A 288 -4.07 48.60 -13.58
C LYS A 288 -2.72 49.23 -13.90
N GLU A 289 -1.69 48.92 -13.11
CA GLU A 289 -0.35 49.47 -13.32
C GLU A 289 0.74 48.38 -13.37
N VAL A 290 1.81 48.67 -14.10
CA VAL A 290 3.03 47.87 -14.16
C VAL A 290 4.21 48.78 -13.82
N LYS A 291 5.01 48.39 -12.83
CA LYS A 291 6.22 49.11 -12.40
C LYS A 291 7.45 48.26 -12.67
N THR A 292 8.52 48.87 -13.16
CA THR A 292 9.79 48.19 -13.45
C THR A 292 10.90 48.76 -12.59
N TYR A 293 11.73 47.90 -12.02
CA TYR A 293 12.81 48.24 -11.12
C TYR A 293 14.14 47.64 -11.59
N ASP A 294 15.25 48.31 -11.29
CA ASP A 294 16.57 47.72 -11.46
C ASP A 294 16.93 46.74 -10.32
N ALA A 295 18.12 46.14 -10.40
CA ALA A 295 18.63 45.21 -9.39
C ALA A 295 18.77 45.81 -7.97
N THR A 296 18.83 47.14 -7.84
CA THR A 296 18.89 47.87 -6.56
C THR A 296 17.51 48.26 -6.03
N LYS A 297 16.44 47.85 -6.73
CA LYS A 297 15.04 48.22 -6.46
C LYS A 297 14.73 49.69 -6.72
N LYS A 298 15.55 50.39 -7.51
CA LYS A 298 15.21 51.74 -7.98
C LYS A 298 14.15 51.65 -9.07
N LEU A 299 13.08 52.43 -8.93
CA LEU A 299 12.02 52.51 -9.94
C LEU A 299 12.58 53.11 -11.24
N LEU A 300 12.43 52.38 -12.34
CA LEU A 300 12.84 52.79 -13.68
C LEU A 300 11.68 53.32 -14.51
N ASN A 301 10.50 52.68 -14.41
CA ASN A 301 9.34 53.02 -15.22
C ASN A 301 8.03 52.64 -14.54
N THR A 302 6.96 53.38 -14.86
CA THR A 302 5.56 53.04 -14.53
C THR A 302 4.71 53.11 -15.80
N LYS A 303 3.95 52.05 -16.09
CA LYS A 303 3.05 51.94 -17.23
C LYS A 303 1.62 51.63 -16.77
N GLN A 304 0.63 52.33 -17.31
CA GLN A 304 -0.80 52.00 -17.11
C GLN A 304 -1.24 50.88 -18.07
N LEU A 305 -2.08 49.97 -17.59
CA LEU A 305 -2.64 48.83 -18.33
C LEU A 305 -3.96 49.18 -19.03
#